data_AF-A0A329UCW4-F1
#
_entry.id   AF-A0A329UCW4-F1
#
_cell.length_a   1.000
_cell.length_b   1.000
_cell.length_c   1.000
_cell.angle_alpha   90.00
_cell.angle_beta   90.00
_cell.angle_gamma   90.00
#
_symmetry.space_group_name_H-M   'P 1'
#
loop_
_entity.id
_entity.type
_entity.pdbx_description
1 polymer ?
#
loop_
_entity_poly.entity_id
_entity_poly.type
_entity_poly.pdbx_seq_one_letter_code
_entity_poly.pdbx_strand_id
1 'polypeptide(L)'
;MRINIFDDVSGKMRIPKKEETFNSYLNKRYVLTYRCTRDKGHAILFDLIVTDDKIIKIGQYPSVADLVIPEIAKYKSVLGTQYRELSKAVGLFAHGIGIGSFVYLRRIIEKLVFDKYSEVADRISIPSEEFEHQKFDVKIETLKEFLPNILVENKNVYGIVSKGIHELSEDECLEMFPYVRAGIELILDDLLAERERKAKEKMFEKFVAQKTGELRK
;
A
#
# COMPACT_ATOMS: atom_id res chain seq x y z
N MET A 1 63.07 -44.47 10.89
CA MET A 1 62.31 -45.22 9.87
C MET A 1 61.35 -44.23 9.22
N ARG A 2 61.62 -43.85 7.96
CA ARG A 2 60.78 -42.89 7.21
C ARG A 2 59.46 -43.57 6.84
N ILE A 3 58.33 -42.94 7.16
CA ILE A 3 57.03 -43.27 6.56
C ILE A 3 56.58 -42.02 5.82
N ASN A 4 56.22 -42.22 4.56
CA ASN A 4 56.13 -41.24 3.49
C ASN A 4 54.96 -40.25 3.66
N ILE A 5 55.24 -38.99 3.31
CA ILE A 5 54.29 -37.86 3.16
C ILE A 5 53.56 -37.90 1.79
N PHE A 6 53.58 -39.05 1.10
CA PHE A 6 53.01 -39.21 -0.23
C PHE A 6 52.17 -40.48 -0.31
N ASP A 7 51.02 -40.47 0.37
CA ASP A 7 49.88 -41.24 -0.12
C ASP A 7 49.07 -40.31 -1.03
N ASP A 8 49.43 -40.38 -2.30
CA ASP A 8 48.62 -39.95 -3.42
C ASP A 8 47.29 -40.70 -3.39
N VAL A 9 46.24 -40.03 -2.92
CA VAL A 9 44.87 -40.36 -3.30
C VAL A 9 44.31 -39.15 -4.03
N SER A 10 44.80 -38.98 -5.25
CA SER A 10 44.07 -38.40 -6.39
C SER A 10 42.76 -39.18 -6.65
N GLY A 11 41.86 -39.18 -5.66
CA GLY A 11 40.49 -39.65 -5.83
C GLY A 11 39.78 -38.66 -6.73
N LYS A 12 39.55 -39.02 -8.00
CA LYS A 12 38.65 -38.28 -8.89
C LYS A 12 37.33 -38.06 -8.15
N MET A 13 37.04 -36.82 -7.75
CA MET A 13 35.76 -36.49 -7.13
C MET A 13 34.65 -36.93 -8.10
N ARG A 14 33.86 -37.93 -7.67
CA ARG A 14 32.72 -38.41 -8.45
C ARG A 14 31.78 -37.23 -8.68
N ILE A 15 31.57 -36.86 -9.94
CA ILE A 15 30.57 -35.87 -10.30
C ILE A 15 29.21 -36.51 -10.06
N PRO A 16 28.39 -35.98 -9.13
CA PRO A 16 27.08 -36.54 -8.85
C PRO A 16 26.20 -36.47 -10.09
N LYS A 17 25.34 -37.48 -10.28
CA LYS A 17 24.33 -37.44 -11.34
C LYS A 17 23.34 -36.31 -11.05
N LYS A 18 22.72 -35.74 -12.09
CA LYS A 18 21.72 -34.66 -11.95
C LYS A 18 20.62 -35.00 -10.93
N GLU A 19 20.17 -36.25 -10.92
CA GLU A 19 19.15 -36.74 -10.01
C GLU A 19 19.62 -36.79 -8.54
N GLU A 20 20.87 -37.19 -8.30
CA GLU A 20 21.49 -37.15 -6.97
C GLU A 20 21.65 -35.70 -6.48
N THR A 21 22.00 -34.79 -7.38
CA THR A 21 22.05 -33.34 -7.07
C THR A 21 20.66 -32.79 -6.76
N PHE A 22 19.64 -33.13 -7.54
CA PHE A 22 18.26 -32.71 -7.29
C PHE A 22 17.74 -33.21 -5.94
N ASN A 23 17.89 -34.51 -5.67
CA ASN A 23 17.46 -35.12 -4.40
C ASN A 23 18.19 -34.51 -3.19
N SER A 24 19.42 -34.03 -3.37
CA SER A 24 20.14 -33.33 -2.31
C SER A 24 19.46 -32.03 -1.88
N TYR A 25 18.59 -31.45 -2.72
CA TYR A 25 17.86 -30.23 -2.40
C TYR A 25 16.55 -30.46 -1.64
N LEU A 26 15.97 -31.67 -1.71
CA LEU A 26 14.66 -31.97 -1.14
C LEU A 26 14.69 -32.11 0.39
N ASN A 27 13.52 -31.96 1.01
CA ASN A 27 13.27 -32.13 2.45
C ASN A 27 14.20 -31.29 3.35
N LYS A 28 14.46 -30.06 2.92
CA LYS A 28 15.35 -29.12 3.59
C LYS A 28 14.75 -27.73 3.67
N ARG A 29 15.20 -26.97 4.67
CA ARG A 29 14.92 -25.55 4.81
C ARG A 29 16.04 -24.74 4.18
N TYR A 30 15.67 -23.74 3.38
CA TYR A 30 16.59 -22.81 2.75
C TYR A 30 16.27 -21.38 3.15
N VAL A 31 17.32 -20.58 3.33
CA VAL A 31 17.17 -19.13 3.47
C VAL A 31 17.88 -18.48 2.30
N LEU A 32 17.10 -17.97 1.34
CA LEU A 32 17.64 -17.20 0.23
C LEU A 32 17.85 -15.77 0.69
N THR A 33 19.09 -15.29 0.65
CA THR A 33 19.44 -13.91 1.05
C THR A 33 19.92 -13.12 -0.15
N TYR A 34 19.22 -12.04 -0.45
CA TYR A 34 19.56 -11.07 -1.48
C TYR A 34 20.01 -9.78 -0.81
N ARG A 35 21.11 -9.19 -1.29
CA ARG A 35 21.63 -7.93 -0.76
C ARG A 35 21.62 -6.86 -1.84
N CYS A 36 21.30 -5.63 -1.46
CA CYS A 36 21.37 -4.51 -2.38
C CYS A 36 22.83 -4.25 -2.79
N THR A 37 23.04 -4.00 -4.08
CA THR A 37 24.37 -3.68 -4.62
C THR A 37 24.86 -2.29 -4.18
N ARG A 38 23.93 -1.38 -3.90
CA ARG A 38 24.21 0.01 -3.49
C ARG A 38 24.43 0.17 -1.99
N ASP A 39 23.77 -0.64 -1.17
CA ASP A 39 23.87 -0.59 0.29
C ASP A 39 23.87 -2.01 0.87
N LYS A 40 24.98 -2.39 1.50
CA LYS A 40 25.17 -3.73 2.07
C LYS A 40 24.31 -3.98 3.32
N GLY A 41 23.75 -2.94 3.94
CA GLY A 41 22.81 -3.04 5.04
C GLY A 41 21.39 -3.44 4.61
N HIS A 42 21.04 -3.24 3.34
CA HIS A 42 19.75 -3.66 2.80
C HIS A 42 19.80 -5.13 2.36
N ALA A 43 18.98 -5.96 3.00
CA ALA A 43 18.84 -7.37 2.66
C ALA A 43 17.37 -7.77 2.57
N ILE A 44 17.06 -8.64 1.60
CA ILE A 44 15.80 -9.37 1.51
C ILE A 44 16.10 -10.84 1.76
N LEU A 45 15.38 -11.45 2.69
CA LEU A 45 15.47 -12.86 3.03
C LEU A 45 14.15 -13.54 2.67
N PHE A 46 14.22 -14.72 2.06
CA PHE A 46 13.08 -15.63 1.91
C PHE A 46 13.40 -16.94 2.60
N ASP A 47 12.51 -17.35 3.48
CA ASP A 47 12.60 -18.61 4.21
C ASP A 47 11.69 -19.64 3.54
N LEU A 48 12.29 -20.73 3.07
CA LEU A 48 11.65 -21.73 2.22
C LEU A 48 11.77 -23.11 2.84
N ILE A 49 10.68 -23.88 2.81
CA ILE A 49 10.68 -25.32 3.02
C ILE A 49 10.51 -25.97 1.64
N VAL A 50 11.47 -26.82 1.26
CA VAL A 50 11.38 -27.64 0.05
C VAL A 50 11.01 -29.05 0.47
N THR A 51 9.87 -29.54 -0.02
CA THR A 51 9.41 -30.94 0.08
C THR A 51 9.67 -31.65 -1.25
N ASP A 52 9.32 -32.93 -1.33
CA ASP A 52 9.46 -33.72 -2.55
C ASP A 52 8.64 -33.16 -3.73
N ASP A 53 7.53 -32.47 -3.46
CA ASP A 53 6.55 -32.00 -4.44
C ASP A 53 6.38 -30.47 -4.50
N LYS A 54 6.83 -29.72 -3.48
CA LYS A 54 6.53 -28.30 -3.32
C LYS A 54 7.70 -27.50 -2.78
N ILE A 55 7.67 -26.22 -3.11
CA ILE A 55 8.50 -25.19 -2.47
C ILE A 55 7.53 -24.25 -1.77
N ILE A 56 7.60 -24.21 -0.45
CA ILE A 56 6.70 -23.43 0.40
C ILE A 56 7.49 -22.29 1.01
N LYS A 57 7.05 -21.05 0.75
CA LYS A 57 7.59 -19.88 1.43
C LYS A 57 6.94 -19.76 2.80
N ILE A 58 7.74 -19.90 3.86
CA ILE A 58 7.30 -19.85 5.26
C ILE A 58 7.61 -18.51 5.93
N GLY A 59 8.39 -17.64 5.30
CA GLY A 59 8.71 -16.33 5.84
C GLY A 59 9.45 -15.42 4.87
N GLN A 60 9.50 -14.13 5.21
CA GLN A 60 10.38 -13.17 4.57
C GLN A 60 10.78 -12.05 5.53
N TYR A 61 11.92 -11.40 5.24
CA TYR A 61 12.31 -10.13 5.84
C TYR A 61 12.86 -9.20 4.75
N PRO A 62 12.55 -7.89 4.75
CA PRO A 62 11.46 -7.28 5.54
C PRO A 62 10.10 -7.85 5.11
N SER A 63 9.03 -7.63 5.88
CA SER A 63 7.71 -8.13 5.52
C SER A 63 7.21 -7.47 4.23
N VAL A 64 6.21 -8.07 3.56
CA VAL A 64 5.60 -7.43 2.37
C VAL A 64 5.03 -6.06 2.76
N ALA A 65 4.42 -5.95 3.93
CA ALA A 65 3.91 -4.68 4.44
C ALA A 65 5.03 -3.64 4.61
N ASP A 66 6.19 -4.01 5.17
CA ASP A 66 7.33 -3.11 5.35
C ASP A 66 7.90 -2.58 4.03
N LEU A 67 7.76 -3.35 2.93
CA LEU A 67 8.17 -2.91 1.60
C LEU A 67 7.19 -1.89 1.00
N VAL A 68 5.89 -2.03 1.27
CA VAL A 68 4.83 -1.22 0.64
C VAL A 68 4.46 0.02 1.45
N ILE A 69 4.53 -0.03 2.79
CA ILE A 69 4.19 1.10 3.67
C ILE A 69 4.98 2.39 3.32
N PRO A 70 6.28 2.34 2.96
CA PRO A 70 7.01 3.53 2.54
C PRO A 70 6.41 4.23 1.30
N GLU A 71 5.81 3.49 0.37
CA GLU A 71 5.21 4.04 -0.86
C GLU A 71 4.00 4.93 -0.54
N ILE A 72 3.19 4.52 0.43
CA ILE A 72 1.99 5.25 0.84
C ILE A 72 2.28 6.36 1.86
N ALA A 73 3.52 6.46 2.38
CA ALA A 73 3.89 7.40 3.43
C ALA A 73 3.64 8.86 3.03
N LYS A 74 3.70 9.20 1.73
CA LYS A 74 3.37 10.53 1.20
C LYS A 74 1.96 10.98 1.56
N TYR A 75 1.01 10.05 1.69
CA TYR A 75 -0.39 10.35 2.01
C TYR A 75 -0.64 10.62 3.49
N LYS A 76 0.36 10.45 4.36
CA LYS A 76 0.24 10.71 5.80
C LYS A 76 -0.15 12.16 6.09
N SER A 77 0.33 13.11 5.29
CA SER A 77 -0.01 14.52 5.44
C SER A 77 -1.51 14.74 5.22
N VAL A 78 -2.08 14.17 4.16
CA VAL A 78 -3.50 14.30 3.75
C VAL A 78 -4.42 13.51 4.69
N LEU A 79 -4.13 12.23 4.92
CA LEU A 79 -5.00 11.33 5.67
C LEU A 79 -4.95 11.54 7.19
N GLY A 80 -3.85 12.09 7.73
CA GLY A 80 -3.68 12.27 9.17
C GLY A 80 -3.85 10.94 9.93
N THR A 81 -4.86 10.87 10.80
CA THR A 81 -5.15 9.66 11.59
C THR A 81 -5.66 8.49 10.74
N GLN A 82 -6.30 8.77 9.60
CA GLN A 82 -6.77 7.74 8.66
C GLN A 82 -5.66 7.00 7.93
N TYR A 83 -4.42 7.49 7.98
CA TYR A 83 -3.28 6.80 7.40
C TYR A 83 -3.15 5.35 7.90
N ARG A 84 -3.61 5.09 9.14
CA ARG A 84 -3.66 3.75 9.72
C ARG A 84 -4.62 2.82 8.97
N GLU A 85 -5.72 3.34 8.44
CA GLU A 85 -6.68 2.54 7.67
C GLU A 85 -6.03 2.11 6.33
N LEU A 86 -5.36 3.02 5.62
CA LEU A 86 -4.67 2.67 4.37
C LEU A 86 -3.53 1.66 4.61
N SER A 87 -2.75 1.88 5.67
CA SER A 87 -1.67 0.94 6.06
C SER A 87 -2.22 -0.44 6.40
N LYS A 88 -3.35 -0.53 7.10
CA LYS A 88 -4.01 -1.81 7.42
C LYS A 88 -4.59 -2.47 6.18
N ALA A 89 -5.20 -1.71 5.26
CA ALA A 89 -5.71 -2.24 4.00
C ALA A 89 -4.59 -2.95 3.22
N VAL A 90 -3.46 -2.26 3.05
CA VAL A 90 -2.26 -2.80 2.38
C VAL A 90 -1.69 -4.01 3.13
N GLY A 91 -1.61 -3.94 4.46
CA GLY A 91 -1.11 -5.06 5.27
C GLY A 91 -1.99 -6.30 5.17
N LEU A 92 -3.31 -6.15 5.20
CA LEU A 92 -4.25 -7.27 5.06
C LEU A 92 -4.18 -7.90 3.67
N PHE A 93 -4.14 -7.08 2.63
CA PHE A 93 -3.92 -7.54 1.27
C PHE A 93 -2.59 -8.33 1.15
N ALA A 94 -1.52 -7.82 1.75
CA ALA A 94 -0.22 -8.49 1.77
C ALA A 94 -0.23 -9.86 2.50
N HIS A 95 -1.21 -10.08 3.37
CA HIS A 95 -1.47 -11.36 4.04
C HIS A 95 -2.53 -12.22 3.35
N GLY A 96 -3.03 -11.83 2.18
CA GLY A 96 -4.05 -12.58 1.44
C GLY A 96 -5.46 -12.42 2.03
N ILE A 97 -5.74 -11.32 2.73
CA ILE A 97 -7.05 -11.01 3.31
C ILE A 97 -7.68 -9.86 2.51
N GLY A 98 -8.41 -10.22 1.46
CA GLY A 98 -9.09 -9.32 0.51
C GLY A 98 -10.30 -8.61 1.13
N ILE A 99 -11.27 -9.32 1.69
CA ILE A 99 -12.49 -8.71 2.27
C ILE A 99 -12.11 -7.74 3.39
N GLY A 100 -11.19 -8.18 4.27
CA GLY A 100 -10.66 -7.35 5.34
C GLY A 100 -10.00 -6.08 4.80
N SER A 101 -9.23 -6.17 3.72
CA SER A 101 -8.62 -5.00 3.10
C SER A 101 -9.67 -4.01 2.56
N PHE A 102 -10.76 -4.49 1.98
CA PHE A 102 -11.88 -3.69 1.46
C PHE A 102 -12.62 -2.90 2.54
N VAL A 103 -12.75 -3.47 3.75
CA VAL A 103 -13.32 -2.75 4.90
C VAL A 103 -12.56 -1.44 5.16
N TYR A 104 -11.23 -1.47 5.10
CA TYR A 104 -10.41 -0.30 5.33
C TYR A 104 -10.43 0.69 4.16
N LEU A 105 -10.48 0.20 2.91
CA LEU A 105 -10.64 1.06 1.73
C LEU A 105 -11.98 1.81 1.74
N ARG A 106 -13.06 1.12 2.13
CA ARG A 106 -14.39 1.73 2.29
C ARG A 106 -14.37 2.86 3.32
N ARG A 107 -13.78 2.63 4.50
CA ARG A 107 -13.68 3.65 5.56
C ARG A 107 -12.94 4.91 5.11
N ILE A 108 -11.90 4.75 4.28
CA ILE A 108 -11.18 5.90 3.71
C ILE A 108 -12.12 6.74 2.84
N ILE A 109 -12.83 6.10 1.90
CA ILE A 109 -13.76 6.80 1.00
C ILE A 109 -14.89 7.47 1.79
N GLU A 110 -15.51 6.76 2.73
CA GLU A 110 -16.56 7.31 3.59
C GLU A 110 -16.09 8.56 4.31
N LYS A 111 -14.92 8.47 4.95
CA LYS A 111 -14.43 9.57 5.76
C LYS A 111 -13.95 10.74 4.91
N LEU A 112 -13.40 10.53 3.71
CA LEU A 112 -13.13 11.64 2.78
C LEU A 112 -14.40 12.44 2.46
N VAL A 113 -15.53 11.76 2.24
CA VAL A 113 -16.82 12.40 1.95
C VAL A 113 -17.36 13.12 3.19
N PHE A 114 -17.35 12.48 4.36
CA PHE A 114 -17.86 13.07 5.59
C PHE A 114 -16.99 14.22 6.10
N ASP A 115 -15.67 14.08 6.10
CA ASP A 115 -14.75 15.17 6.45
C ASP A 115 -14.99 16.37 5.52
N LYS A 116 -15.22 16.12 4.21
CA LYS A 116 -15.52 17.19 3.28
C LYS A 116 -16.85 17.86 3.57
N TYR A 117 -17.91 17.09 3.84
CA TYR A 117 -19.20 17.63 4.28
C TYR A 117 -19.03 18.54 5.51
N SER A 118 -18.31 18.10 6.55
CA SER A 118 -18.07 18.90 7.74
C SER A 118 -17.31 20.22 7.46
N GLU A 119 -16.41 20.25 6.48
CA GLU A 119 -15.71 21.48 6.06
C GLU A 119 -16.63 22.49 5.35
N VAL A 120 -17.69 22.03 4.68
CA VAL A 120 -18.56 22.88 3.85
C VAL A 120 -20.00 22.93 4.34
N ALA A 121 -20.31 22.33 5.49
CA ALA A 121 -21.67 22.26 6.05
C ALA A 121 -22.32 23.65 6.18
N ASP A 122 -21.54 24.69 6.54
CA ASP A 122 -22.06 26.07 6.62
C ASP A 122 -22.49 26.65 5.26
N ARG A 123 -21.94 26.12 4.16
CA ARG A 123 -22.24 26.54 2.78
C ARG A 123 -23.37 25.73 2.17
N ILE A 124 -23.55 24.50 2.62
CA ILE A 124 -24.54 23.57 2.11
C ILE A 124 -25.68 23.56 3.10
N SER A 125 -26.82 24.17 2.76
CA SER A 125 -28.00 24.27 3.64
C SER A 125 -28.74 22.94 3.86
N ILE A 126 -28.01 21.83 3.97
CA ILE A 126 -28.50 20.48 4.25
C ILE A 126 -28.03 20.12 5.66
N PRO A 127 -28.94 19.81 6.61
CA PRO A 127 -28.57 19.35 7.95
C PRO A 127 -27.81 18.01 7.95
N SER A 128 -26.98 17.78 8.98
CA SER A 128 -26.14 16.56 9.08
C SER A 128 -26.96 15.27 9.04
N GLU A 129 -28.09 15.25 9.76
CA GLU A 129 -28.98 14.10 9.81
C GLU A 129 -29.55 13.77 8.43
N GLU A 130 -30.00 14.79 7.69
CA GLU A 130 -30.50 14.62 6.34
C GLU A 130 -29.40 14.13 5.39
N PHE A 131 -28.19 14.68 5.49
CA PHE A 131 -27.05 14.23 4.70
C PHE A 131 -26.69 12.77 5.00
N GLU A 132 -26.62 12.38 6.27
CA GLU A 132 -26.24 11.04 6.71
C GLU A 132 -27.17 9.94 6.19
N HIS A 133 -28.47 10.21 6.08
CA HIS A 133 -29.47 9.27 5.58
C HIS A 133 -29.51 9.13 4.05
N GLN A 134 -28.82 10.00 3.31
CA GLN A 134 -28.73 9.89 1.86
C GLN A 134 -27.94 8.65 1.43
N LYS A 135 -28.29 8.12 0.25
CA LYS A 135 -27.44 7.12 -0.42
C LYS A 135 -26.07 7.72 -0.72
N PHE A 136 -25.03 6.89 -0.70
CA PHE A 136 -23.66 7.39 -0.78
C PHE A 136 -23.31 8.04 -2.13
N ASP A 137 -23.91 7.56 -3.22
CA ASP A 137 -23.80 8.20 -4.54
C ASP A 137 -24.41 9.62 -4.53
N VAL A 138 -25.55 9.80 -3.86
CA VAL A 138 -26.18 11.12 -3.67
C VAL A 138 -25.29 12.03 -2.81
N LYS A 139 -24.64 11.50 -1.76
CA LYS A 139 -23.68 12.26 -0.95
C LYS A 139 -22.52 12.81 -1.78
N ILE A 140 -21.95 12.00 -2.68
CA ILE A 140 -20.88 12.44 -3.58
C ILE A 140 -21.39 13.53 -4.53
N GLU A 141 -22.58 13.37 -5.12
CA GLU A 141 -23.16 14.36 -6.03
C GLU A 141 -23.44 15.71 -5.33
N THR A 142 -23.97 15.68 -4.11
CA THR A 142 -24.19 16.87 -3.28
C THR A 142 -22.89 17.65 -3.04
N LEU A 143 -21.76 16.95 -2.95
CA LEU A 143 -20.45 17.52 -2.68
C LEU A 143 -19.57 17.66 -3.93
N LYS A 144 -20.12 17.49 -5.15
CA LYS A 144 -19.32 17.39 -6.38
C LYS A 144 -18.41 18.59 -6.64
N GLU A 145 -18.80 19.79 -6.22
CA GLU A 145 -18.00 21.01 -6.39
C GLU A 145 -16.85 21.13 -5.38
N PHE A 146 -16.89 20.30 -4.33
CA PHE A 146 -15.96 20.35 -3.21
C PHE A 146 -15.05 19.11 -3.15
N LEU A 147 -15.44 18.01 -3.79
CA LEU A 147 -14.66 16.77 -3.83
C LEU A 147 -13.68 16.73 -5.02
N PRO A 148 -12.61 15.92 -4.94
CA PRO A 148 -11.76 15.60 -6.08
C PRO A 148 -12.57 15.09 -7.28
N ASN A 149 -12.31 15.62 -8.47
CA ASN A 149 -13.03 15.25 -9.70
C ASN A 149 -12.98 13.73 -9.94
N ILE A 150 -11.84 13.12 -9.63
CA ILE A 150 -11.62 11.67 -9.76
C ILE A 150 -12.65 10.88 -8.94
N LEU A 151 -12.97 11.32 -7.72
CA LEU A 151 -13.96 10.65 -6.87
C LEU A 151 -15.39 10.86 -7.40
N VAL A 152 -15.70 12.03 -7.94
CA VAL A 152 -17.01 12.34 -8.52
C VAL A 152 -17.27 11.52 -9.77
N GLU A 153 -16.33 11.50 -10.71
CA GLU A 153 -16.41 10.74 -11.97
C GLU A 153 -16.47 9.23 -11.69
N ASN A 154 -15.78 8.76 -10.65
CA ASN A 154 -15.69 7.35 -10.29
C ASN A 154 -16.49 7.01 -9.02
N LYS A 155 -17.62 7.69 -8.76
CA LYS A 155 -18.46 7.48 -7.56
C LYS A 155 -18.89 6.03 -7.31
N ASN A 156 -18.92 5.22 -8.37
CA ASN A 156 -19.18 3.77 -8.29
C ASN A 156 -18.12 2.98 -7.52
N VAL A 157 -16.93 3.56 -7.27
CA VAL A 157 -15.86 2.96 -6.45
C VAL A 157 -16.38 2.60 -5.05
N TYR A 158 -17.25 3.43 -4.47
CA TYR A 158 -17.89 3.11 -3.19
C TYR A 158 -18.78 1.87 -3.30
N GLY A 159 -19.55 1.76 -4.38
CA GLY A 159 -20.39 0.59 -4.65
C GLY A 159 -19.55 -0.69 -4.75
N ILE A 160 -18.38 -0.62 -5.39
CA ILE A 160 -17.44 -1.76 -5.50
C ILE A 160 -16.93 -2.18 -4.12
N VAL A 161 -16.39 -1.26 -3.32
CA VAL A 161 -15.87 -1.62 -1.98
C VAL A 161 -16.98 -2.05 -1.03
N SER A 162 -18.18 -1.49 -1.16
CA SER A 162 -19.35 -1.89 -0.37
C SER A 162 -19.78 -3.31 -0.74
N LYS A 163 -19.92 -3.63 -2.04
CA LYS A 163 -20.26 -4.98 -2.49
C LYS A 163 -19.20 -6.01 -2.11
N GLY A 164 -17.91 -5.63 -2.17
CA GLY A 164 -16.83 -6.53 -1.77
C GLY A 164 -16.93 -7.05 -0.33
N ILE A 165 -17.52 -6.28 0.58
CA ILE A 165 -17.69 -6.68 1.98
C ILE A 165 -18.94 -7.55 2.20
N HIS A 166 -19.94 -7.44 1.33
CA HIS A 166 -21.25 -8.05 1.53
C HIS A 166 -21.51 -9.28 0.65
N GLU A 167 -20.94 -9.30 -0.56
CA GLU A 167 -21.38 -10.21 -1.62
C GLU A 167 -20.24 -10.97 -2.30
N LEU A 168 -19.00 -10.47 -2.24
CA LEU A 168 -17.87 -11.05 -2.97
C LEU A 168 -17.02 -11.97 -2.10
N SER A 169 -16.31 -12.88 -2.75
CA SER A 169 -15.34 -13.78 -2.13
C SER A 169 -14.01 -13.09 -1.81
N GLU A 170 -13.18 -13.76 -1.00
CA GLU A 170 -11.82 -13.32 -0.70
C GLU A 170 -10.97 -13.17 -1.97
N ASP A 171 -11.01 -14.16 -2.87
CA ASP A 171 -10.22 -14.17 -4.11
C ASP A 171 -10.62 -13.02 -5.06
N GLU A 172 -11.92 -12.76 -5.21
CA GLU A 172 -12.41 -11.61 -5.98
C GLU A 172 -11.94 -10.27 -5.40
N CYS A 173 -11.96 -10.12 -4.08
CA CYS A 173 -11.47 -8.92 -3.42
C CYS A 173 -9.95 -8.76 -3.59
N LEU A 174 -9.18 -9.85 -3.51
CA LEU A 174 -7.74 -9.83 -3.74
C LEU A 174 -7.40 -9.44 -5.18
N GLU A 175 -8.12 -9.98 -6.16
CA GLU A 175 -7.91 -9.64 -7.58
C GLU A 175 -8.19 -8.15 -7.86
N MET A 176 -9.25 -7.60 -7.26
CA MET A 176 -9.63 -6.20 -7.48
C MET A 176 -8.81 -5.20 -6.65
N PHE A 177 -8.24 -5.60 -5.51
CA PHE A 177 -7.59 -4.69 -4.57
C PHE A 177 -6.54 -3.77 -5.22
N PRO A 178 -5.64 -4.24 -6.10
CA PRO A 178 -4.65 -3.36 -6.73
C PRO A 178 -5.28 -2.21 -7.52
N TYR A 179 -6.41 -2.45 -8.20
CA TYR A 179 -7.11 -1.44 -8.99
C TYR A 179 -7.87 -0.45 -8.10
N VAL A 180 -8.55 -0.93 -7.07
CA VAL A 180 -9.24 -0.07 -6.11
C VAL A 180 -8.24 0.79 -5.34
N ARG A 181 -7.11 0.21 -4.91
CA ARG A 181 -6.01 0.94 -4.29
C ARG A 181 -5.49 2.04 -5.21
N ALA A 182 -5.22 1.73 -6.48
CA ALA A 182 -4.75 2.74 -7.43
C ALA A 182 -5.77 3.90 -7.59
N GLY A 183 -7.07 3.60 -7.65
CA GLY A 183 -8.12 4.62 -7.68
C GLY A 183 -8.12 5.51 -6.44
N ILE A 184 -7.94 4.94 -5.25
CA ILE A 184 -7.82 5.70 -4.00
C ILE A 184 -6.53 6.53 -3.99
N GLU A 185 -5.41 5.97 -4.44
CA GLU A 185 -4.13 6.68 -4.54
C GLU A 185 -4.24 7.90 -5.47
N LEU A 186 -4.95 7.79 -6.59
CA LEU A 186 -5.25 8.91 -7.49
C LEU A 186 -6.07 10.02 -6.79
N ILE A 187 -7.10 9.66 -6.02
CA ILE A 187 -7.89 10.62 -5.24
C ILE A 187 -7.00 11.33 -4.20
N LEU A 188 -6.12 10.58 -3.54
CA LEU A 188 -5.22 11.12 -2.52
C LEU A 188 -4.10 11.99 -3.12
N ASP A 189 -3.61 11.66 -4.31
CA ASP A 189 -2.64 12.46 -5.04
C ASP A 189 -3.24 13.82 -5.45
N ASP A 190 -4.51 13.86 -5.88
CA ASP A 190 -5.22 15.11 -6.19
C ASP A 190 -5.38 16.00 -4.94
N LEU A 191 -5.79 15.39 -3.81
CA LEU A 191 -5.87 16.09 -2.52
C LEU A 191 -4.52 16.60 -2.03
N LEU A 192 -3.45 15.83 -2.23
CA LEU A 192 -2.09 16.23 -1.87
C LEU A 192 -1.65 17.42 -2.73
N ALA A 193 -1.86 17.36 -4.05
CA ALA A 193 -1.52 18.42 -4.98
C ALA A 193 -2.26 19.73 -4.64
N GLU A 194 -3.56 19.66 -4.34
CA GLU A 194 -4.35 20.83 -3.95
C GLU A 194 -3.85 21.46 -2.65
N ARG A 195 -3.48 20.63 -1.68
CA ARG A 195 -2.91 21.12 -0.41
C ARG A 195 -1.57 21.80 -0.61
N GLU A 196 -0.69 21.22 -1.43
CA GLU A 196 0.60 21.81 -1.77
C GLU A 196 0.44 23.12 -2.52
N ARG A 197 -0.52 23.20 -3.47
CA ARG A 197 -0.85 24.43 -4.18
C ARG A 197 -1.27 25.54 -3.22
N LYS A 198 -2.25 25.27 -2.35
CA LYS A 198 -2.72 26.24 -1.33
C LYS A 198 -1.62 26.69 -0.39
N ALA A 199 -0.69 25.81 -0.03
CA ALA A 199 0.44 26.17 0.82
C ALA A 199 1.40 27.14 0.12
N LYS A 200 1.70 26.90 -1.17
CA LYS A 200 2.54 27.77 -1.99
C LYS A 200 1.88 29.13 -2.23
N GLU A 201 0.58 29.15 -2.54
CA GLU A 201 -0.20 30.39 -2.70
C GLU A 201 -0.16 31.23 -1.43
N LYS A 202 -0.48 30.65 -0.26
CA LYS A 202 -0.41 31.35 1.03
C LYS A 202 0.99 31.88 1.35
N MET A 203 2.03 31.12 1.02
CA MET A 203 3.41 31.57 1.21
C MET A 203 3.73 32.78 0.33
N PHE A 204 3.30 32.76 -0.93
CA PHE A 204 3.48 33.85 -1.87
C PHE A 204 2.67 35.10 -1.47
N GLU A 205 1.41 34.95 -1.08
CA GLU A 205 0.57 36.04 -0.58
C GLU A 205 1.19 36.73 0.64
N LYS A 206 1.70 35.96 1.60
CA LYS A 206 2.41 36.50 2.77
C LYS A 206 3.65 37.28 2.37
N PHE A 207 4.44 36.75 1.43
CA PHE A 207 5.64 37.42 0.93
C PHE A 207 5.30 38.75 0.24
N VAL A 208 4.30 38.76 -0.65
CA VAL A 208 3.83 39.96 -1.35
C VAL A 208 3.30 41.01 -0.36
N ALA A 209 2.49 40.60 0.62
CA ALA A 209 1.96 41.49 1.64
C ALA A 209 3.09 42.13 2.49
N GLN A 210 4.07 41.33 2.90
CA GLN A 210 5.22 41.81 3.67
C GLN A 210 6.05 42.83 2.87
N LYS A 211 6.41 42.50 1.62
CA LYS A 211 7.26 43.37 0.79
C LYS A 211 6.56 44.65 0.37
N THR A 212 5.25 44.61 0.13
CA THR A 212 4.46 45.82 -0.15
C THR A 212 4.43 46.77 1.05
N GLY A 213 4.42 46.24 2.28
CA GLY A 213 4.51 47.04 3.50
C GLY A 213 5.89 47.67 3.72
N GLU A 214 6.97 46.93 3.39
CA GLU A 214 8.36 47.41 3.51
C GLU A 214 8.70 48.48 2.46
N LEU A 215 8.22 48.34 1.22
CA LEU A 215 8.51 49.24 0.09
C LEU A 215 7.63 50.51 0.05
N ARG A 216 6.66 50.65 0.97
CA ARG A 216 5.83 51.86 1.11
C ARG A 216 6.38 52.86 2.14
N LYS A 217 7.46 52.52 2.85
CA LYS A 217 8.24 53.44 3.70
C LYS A 217 9.38 54.04 2.91
#